data_AF-A0A5N5E178-F1
#
_entry.id   AF-A0A5N5E178-F1
#
_cell.length_a   1.000
_cell.length_b   1.000
_cell.length_c   1.000
_cell.angle_alpha   90.00
_cell.angle_beta   90.00
_cell.angle_gamma   90.00
#
_symmetry.space_group_name_H-M   'P 1'
#
loop_
_entity.id
_entity.type
_entity.pdbx_description
1 polymer ?
#
loop_
_entity_poly.entity_id
_entity_poly.type
_entity_poly.pdbx_seq_one_letter_code
_entity_poly.pdbx_strand_id
1 'polypeptide(L)'
;MNQVLDAAVRARYLRGNAANGLTRDDMPKHYREEPAILTARQVEQLAVAMEGLVREGDNADDAPSLGLLVRFAAQTGMRAGEICALRWENVDFLRNRVTVSESLSTINSGEWYVVPPKTNKTRAVPLPAVLADALAVHCETQARRGAFAPDMYVWPTPLVSVNGPYGSTPMHWGRDFYLTYWKKAVQLAGLPNKLRAHDLRHTCAALLIAANVPAKAIQAHLGHSSFKVTMDIYGHLYDEPATL
;
A
#
# COMPACT_ATOMS: atom_id res chain seq x y z
N MET A 1 18.22 4.69 -18.66
CA MET A 1 19.56 4.47 -19.25
C MET A 1 19.84 5.48 -20.36
N ASN A 2 18.94 5.65 -21.34
CA ASN A 2 19.11 6.59 -22.46
C ASN A 2 19.48 8.04 -22.02
N GLN A 3 18.73 8.63 -21.08
CA GLN A 3 19.03 9.98 -20.55
C GLN A 3 20.39 10.11 -19.84
N VAL A 4 20.87 9.04 -19.21
CA VAL A 4 22.17 9.01 -18.52
C VAL A 4 23.30 8.95 -19.54
N LEU A 5 23.13 8.16 -20.61
CA LEU A 5 24.09 8.07 -21.71
C LEU A 5 24.13 9.37 -22.52
N ASP A 6 22.99 10.03 -22.75
CA ASP A 6 22.95 11.37 -23.35
C ASP A 6 23.69 12.40 -22.50
N ALA A 7 23.55 12.34 -21.16
CA ALA A 7 24.29 13.20 -20.26
C ALA A 7 25.81 12.93 -20.34
N ALA A 8 26.21 11.67 -20.42
CA ALA A 8 27.62 11.27 -20.58
C ALA A 8 28.21 11.68 -21.94
N VAL A 9 27.41 11.67 -23.02
CA VAL A 9 27.80 12.20 -24.33
C VAL A 9 27.97 13.73 -24.29
N ARG A 10 27.02 14.45 -23.68
CA ARG A 10 27.13 15.92 -23.50
C ARG A 10 28.37 16.31 -22.68
N ALA A 11 28.68 15.53 -21.65
CA ALA A 11 29.87 15.70 -20.82
C ALA A 11 31.16 15.15 -21.47
N ARG A 12 31.09 14.64 -22.71
CA ARG A 12 32.22 14.06 -23.47
C ARG A 12 32.90 12.84 -22.82
N TYR A 13 32.24 12.17 -21.89
CA TYR A 13 32.70 10.89 -21.35
C TYR A 13 32.47 9.74 -22.34
N LEU A 14 31.49 9.87 -23.23
CA LEU A 14 31.21 8.93 -24.30
C LEU A 14 31.21 9.65 -25.66
N ARG A 15 31.69 8.96 -26.70
CA ARG A 15 31.66 9.47 -28.08
C ARG A 15 30.25 9.47 -28.70
N GLY A 16 29.35 8.63 -28.18
CA GLY A 16 27.99 8.50 -28.68
C GLY A 16 27.13 7.69 -27.72
N ASN A 17 25.82 7.81 -27.87
CA ASN A 17 24.86 7.11 -27.03
C ASN A 17 24.49 5.79 -27.70
N ALA A 18 25.01 4.68 -27.18
CA ALA A 18 24.74 3.34 -27.71
C ALA A 18 23.27 2.89 -27.56
N ALA A 19 22.46 3.62 -26.78
CA ALA A 19 21.02 3.35 -26.65
C ALA A 19 20.17 4.13 -27.66
N ASN A 20 20.76 5.01 -28.48
CA ASN A 20 20.02 5.71 -29.53
C ASN A 20 19.58 4.74 -30.63
N GLY A 21 18.30 4.83 -31.02
CA GLY A 21 17.70 3.94 -32.01
C GLY A 21 17.11 2.66 -31.45
N LEU A 22 17.39 2.32 -30.18
CA LEU A 22 16.69 1.22 -29.51
C LEU A 22 15.22 1.59 -29.30
N THR A 23 14.35 0.77 -29.84
CA THR A 23 12.90 0.86 -29.69
C THR A 23 12.43 0.00 -28.54
N ARG A 24 11.12 0.05 -28.26
CA ARG A 24 10.50 -0.78 -27.22
C ARG A 24 10.57 -2.28 -27.56
N ASP A 25 10.70 -2.62 -28.84
CA ASP A 25 10.82 -4.01 -29.32
C ASP A 25 12.24 -4.57 -29.17
N ASP A 26 13.26 -3.70 -29.13
CA ASP A 26 14.66 -4.09 -28.90
C ASP A 26 14.97 -4.29 -27.41
N MET A 27 14.07 -3.86 -26.52
CA MET A 27 14.22 -4.07 -25.09
C MET A 27 13.73 -5.46 -24.66
N PRO A 28 14.37 -6.09 -23.65
CA PRO A 28 13.81 -7.27 -23.02
C PRO A 28 12.37 -6.97 -22.60
N LYS A 29 11.42 -7.75 -23.12
CA LYS A 29 10.02 -7.61 -22.72
C LYS A 29 9.94 -8.02 -21.25
N HIS A 30 9.91 -7.03 -20.36
CA HIS A 30 9.51 -7.26 -18.98
C HIS A 30 8.02 -7.60 -19.00
N TYR A 31 7.71 -8.90 -18.95
CA TYR A 31 6.35 -9.34 -18.72
C TYR A 31 5.96 -8.89 -17.33
N ARG A 32 5.04 -7.93 -17.25
CA ARG A 32 4.50 -7.46 -15.99
C ARG A 32 3.50 -8.52 -15.56
N GLU A 33 3.81 -9.25 -14.49
CA GLU A 33 2.82 -10.16 -13.90
C GLU A 33 1.56 -9.36 -13.54
N GLU A 34 0.42 -9.83 -14.03
CA GLU A 34 -0.88 -9.26 -13.72
C GLU A 34 -1.13 -9.34 -12.20
N PRO A 35 -1.63 -8.24 -11.59
CA PRO A 35 -1.92 -8.22 -10.17
C PRO A 35 -3.00 -9.27 -9.85
N ALA A 36 -2.83 -9.96 -8.73
CA ALA A 36 -3.89 -10.84 -8.24
C ALA A 36 -5.03 -10.01 -7.64
N ILE A 37 -6.18 -10.01 -8.30
CA ILE A 37 -7.40 -9.33 -7.84
C ILE A 37 -8.19 -10.29 -6.93
N LEU A 38 -8.65 -9.78 -5.79
CA LEU A 38 -9.44 -10.53 -4.84
C LEU A 38 -10.91 -10.09 -4.88
N THR A 39 -11.81 -11.02 -4.58
CA THR A 39 -13.21 -10.70 -4.25
C THR A 39 -13.32 -10.13 -2.84
N ALA A 40 -14.45 -9.48 -2.52
CA ALA A 40 -14.70 -8.99 -1.15
C ALA A 40 -14.59 -10.11 -0.10
N ARG A 41 -15.07 -11.31 -0.43
CA ARG A 41 -14.94 -12.50 0.43
C ARG A 41 -13.50 -12.92 0.63
N GLN A 42 -12.68 -12.92 -0.42
CA GLN A 42 -11.26 -13.28 -0.34
C GLN A 42 -10.46 -12.26 0.46
N VAL A 43 -10.80 -10.97 0.37
CA VAL A 43 -10.23 -9.93 1.24
C VAL A 43 -10.52 -10.25 2.71
N GLU A 44 -11.75 -10.64 3.03
CA GLU A 44 -12.13 -10.97 4.40
C GLU A 44 -11.43 -12.25 4.90
N GLN A 45 -11.31 -13.28 4.05
CA GLN A 45 -10.55 -14.49 4.37
C GLN A 45 -9.08 -14.17 4.70
N LEU A 46 -8.46 -13.30 3.91
CA LEU A 46 -7.10 -12.83 4.17
C LEU A 46 -7.00 -12.01 5.46
N ALA A 47 -7.99 -11.15 5.73
CA ALA A 47 -8.02 -10.33 6.93
C ALA A 47 -8.13 -11.20 8.20
N VAL A 48 -9.00 -12.20 8.22
CA VAL A 48 -9.11 -13.16 9.32
C VAL A 48 -7.81 -13.95 9.50
N ALA A 49 -7.22 -14.42 8.40
CA ALA A 49 -5.94 -15.14 8.45
C ALA A 49 -4.80 -14.26 8.99
N MET A 50 -4.77 -12.97 8.65
CA MET A 50 -3.78 -12.01 9.17
C MET A 50 -3.99 -11.70 10.65
N GLU A 51 -5.24 -11.56 11.12
CA GLU A 51 -5.54 -11.28 12.53
C GLU A 51 -5.04 -12.39 13.46
N GLY A 52 -5.12 -13.64 13.02
CA GLY A 52 -4.64 -14.79 13.79
C GLY A 52 -3.11 -14.93 13.85
N LEU A 53 -2.35 -14.07 13.14
CA LEU A 53 -0.89 -14.12 13.13
C LEU A 53 -0.30 -13.12 14.12
N VAL A 54 0.17 -13.64 15.24
CA VAL A 54 0.95 -12.90 16.22
C VAL A 54 2.41 -13.34 16.10
N ARG A 55 3.36 -12.39 16.14
CA ARG A 55 4.78 -12.74 16.12
C ARG A 55 5.14 -13.41 17.45
N GLU A 56 6.05 -14.37 17.40
CA GLU A 56 6.59 -14.97 18.61
C GLU A 56 7.23 -13.90 19.51
N GLY A 57 6.75 -13.80 20.75
CA GLY A 57 7.15 -12.79 21.72
C GLY A 57 6.23 -11.56 21.79
N ASP A 58 5.30 -11.39 20.84
CA ASP A 58 4.26 -10.36 20.92
C ASP A 58 3.05 -10.89 21.70
N ASN A 59 2.40 -10.02 22.48
CA ASN A 59 1.10 -10.33 23.08
C ASN A 59 -0.01 -10.08 22.03
N ALA A 60 -0.90 -11.06 21.87
CA ALA A 60 -1.99 -11.01 20.90
C ALA A 60 -2.93 -9.83 21.12
N ASP A 61 -3.19 -9.47 22.38
CA ASP A 61 -4.05 -8.34 22.74
C ASP A 61 -3.39 -6.98 22.46
N ASP A 62 -2.06 -6.97 22.29
CA ASP A 62 -1.27 -5.76 22.14
C ASP A 62 -0.94 -5.47 20.67
N ALA A 63 -0.76 -6.48 19.81
CA ALA A 63 -0.36 -6.30 18.42
C ALA A 63 -1.32 -5.39 17.62
N PRO A 64 -0.83 -4.58 16.66
CA PRO A 64 -1.72 -3.84 15.78
C PRO A 64 -2.60 -4.82 14.99
N SER A 65 -3.89 -4.50 14.85
CA SER A 65 -4.84 -5.38 14.16
C SER A 65 -4.47 -5.56 12.68
N LEU A 66 -3.83 -6.68 12.36
CA LEU A 66 -3.32 -6.98 11.02
C LEU A 66 -4.44 -7.31 10.03
N GLY A 67 -5.56 -7.83 10.51
CA GLY A 67 -6.77 -7.99 9.72
C GLY A 67 -7.43 -6.66 9.42
N LEU A 68 -7.47 -5.73 10.39
CA LEU A 68 -7.93 -4.36 10.11
C LEU A 68 -7.04 -3.67 9.08
N LEU A 69 -5.72 -3.86 9.14
CA LEU A 69 -4.79 -3.36 8.12
C LEU A 69 -5.13 -3.86 6.70
N VAL A 70 -5.46 -5.14 6.55
CA VAL A 70 -5.87 -5.72 5.25
C VAL A 70 -7.15 -5.05 4.75
N ARG A 71 -8.18 -4.95 5.61
CA ARG A 71 -9.45 -4.29 5.27
C ARG A 71 -9.22 -2.83 4.89
N PHE A 72 -8.38 -2.13 5.65
CA PHE A 72 -8.01 -0.75 5.39
C PHE A 72 -7.36 -0.60 4.01
N ALA A 73 -6.35 -1.41 3.70
CA ALA A 73 -5.64 -1.36 2.43
C ALA A 73 -6.55 -1.69 1.23
N ALA A 74 -7.41 -2.70 1.37
CA ALA A 74 -8.33 -3.14 0.31
C ALA A 74 -9.49 -2.16 0.07
N GLN A 75 -9.92 -1.40 1.09
CA GLN A 75 -11.05 -0.46 0.97
C GLN A 75 -10.60 0.97 0.62
N THR A 76 -9.42 1.40 1.07
CA THR A 76 -8.89 2.75 0.79
C THR A 76 -8.03 2.81 -0.47
N GLY A 77 -7.51 1.65 -0.91
CA GLY A 77 -6.61 1.57 -2.06
C GLY A 77 -5.32 2.38 -1.92
N MET A 78 -4.93 2.78 -0.70
CA MET A 78 -3.70 3.53 -0.46
C MET A 78 -2.46 2.72 -0.86
N ARG A 79 -1.38 3.39 -1.26
CA ARG A 79 -0.11 2.70 -1.54
C ARG A 79 0.49 2.20 -0.23
N ALA A 80 1.20 1.07 -0.27
CA ALA A 80 1.84 0.49 0.90
C ALA A 80 2.68 1.50 1.71
N GLY A 81 3.52 2.30 1.05
CA GLY A 81 4.30 3.35 1.72
C GLY A 81 3.46 4.44 2.36
N GLU A 82 2.33 4.82 1.76
CA GLU A 82 1.38 5.80 2.32
C GLU A 82 0.66 5.22 3.55
N ILE A 83 0.32 3.93 3.53
CA ILE A 83 -0.25 3.22 4.68
C ILE A 83 0.78 3.17 5.81
N CYS A 84 2.02 2.75 5.52
CA CYS A 84 3.09 2.64 6.51
C CYS A 84 3.40 4.01 7.17
N ALA A 85 3.30 5.11 6.42
CA ALA A 85 3.56 6.45 6.92
C ALA A 85 2.33 7.15 7.55
N LEU A 86 1.16 6.51 7.59
CA LEU A 86 -0.05 7.15 8.11
C LEU A 86 0.10 7.41 9.62
N ARG A 87 -0.10 8.66 10.02
CA ARG A 87 -0.10 9.12 11.42
C ARG A 87 -1.51 9.47 11.89
N TRP A 88 -1.74 9.46 13.20
CA TRP A 88 -3.05 9.75 13.79
C TRP A 88 -3.56 11.16 13.48
N GLU A 89 -2.69 12.16 13.38
CA GLU A 89 -3.05 13.54 12.97
C GLU A 89 -3.68 13.62 11.58
N ASN A 90 -3.43 12.62 10.73
CA ASN A 90 -3.95 12.55 9.37
C ASN A 90 -5.28 11.78 9.27
N VAL A 91 -5.84 11.32 10.39
CA VAL A 91 -7.14 10.63 10.45
C VAL A 91 -8.22 11.59 10.97
N ASP A 92 -9.17 11.95 10.11
CA ASP A 92 -10.33 12.78 10.48
C ASP A 92 -11.57 11.87 10.67
N PHE A 93 -11.77 11.41 11.91
CA PHE A 93 -12.91 10.58 12.28
C PHE A 93 -14.25 11.29 12.13
N LEU A 94 -14.31 12.61 12.36
CA LEU A 94 -15.55 13.39 12.25
C LEU A 94 -16.06 13.43 10.80
N ARG A 95 -15.14 13.44 9.84
CA ARG A 95 -15.46 13.52 8.42
C ARG A 95 -15.14 12.25 7.64
N ASN A 96 -14.85 11.17 8.35
CA ASN A 96 -14.64 9.84 7.78
C ASN A 96 -13.67 9.86 6.60
N ARG A 97 -12.45 10.35 6.85
CA ARG A 97 -11.39 10.41 5.82
C ARG A 97 -10.00 10.36 6.41
N VAL A 98 -9.04 9.94 5.58
CA VAL A 98 -7.62 10.03 5.87
C VAL A 98 -6.94 10.95 4.87
N THR A 99 -5.99 11.74 5.36
CA THR A 99 -5.17 12.63 4.53
C THR A 99 -3.87 11.93 4.21
N VAL A 100 -3.59 11.75 2.92
CA VAL A 100 -2.32 11.19 2.46
C VAL A 100 -1.37 12.34 2.18
N SER A 101 -0.43 12.55 3.10
CA SER A 101 0.55 13.65 3.08
C SER A 101 2.01 13.19 3.05
N GLU A 102 2.25 11.90 3.33
CA GLU A 102 3.57 11.28 3.41
C GLU A 102 3.55 9.87 2.79
N SER A 103 4.73 9.34 2.48
CA SER A 103 4.93 7.94 2.10
C SER A 103 6.26 7.47 2.66
N LEU A 104 6.27 6.28 3.25
CA LEU A 104 7.51 5.60 3.59
C LEU A 104 8.17 5.10 2.29
N SER A 105 9.45 5.41 2.10
CA SER A 105 10.23 4.92 0.97
C SER A 105 11.47 4.18 1.47
N THR A 106 11.88 3.19 0.70
CA THR A 106 13.04 2.37 0.98
C THR A 106 14.17 2.68 0.01
N ILE A 107 15.41 2.71 0.50
CA ILE A 107 16.61 2.70 -0.34
C ILE A 107 17.13 1.26 -0.38
N ASN A 108 17.88 0.91 -1.43
CA ASN A 108 18.51 -0.40 -1.61
C ASN A 108 19.44 -0.83 -0.44
N SER A 109 19.77 0.06 0.50
CA SER A 109 20.58 -0.20 1.69
C SER A 109 19.80 -0.76 2.89
N GLY A 110 18.46 -0.85 2.82
CA GLY A 110 17.63 -1.28 3.95
C GLY A 110 17.29 -0.16 4.94
N GLU A 111 17.73 1.07 4.68
CA GLU A 111 17.35 2.26 5.45
C GLU A 111 16.07 2.89 4.85
N TRP A 112 15.20 3.37 5.75
CA TRP A 112 13.91 3.95 5.40
C TRP A 112 13.89 5.44 5.67
N TYR A 113 13.16 6.18 4.85
CA TYR A 113 12.95 7.61 5.03
C TYR A 113 11.50 7.95 4.68
N VAL A 114 10.93 8.87 5.44
CA VAL A 114 9.60 9.42 5.16
C VAL A 114 9.80 10.48 4.09
N VAL A 115 9.14 10.28 2.95
CA VAL A 115 9.13 11.26 1.86
C VAL A 115 7.76 11.89 1.73
N PRO A 116 7.67 13.14 1.27
CA PRO A 116 6.45 13.63 0.66
C PRO A 116 6.01 12.69 -0.48
N PRO A 117 4.70 12.56 -0.76
CA PRO A 117 4.18 11.76 -1.86
C PRO A 117 4.90 12.17 -3.15
N LYS A 118 5.13 11.18 -4.04
CA LYS A 118 5.88 11.34 -5.32
C LYS A 118 5.43 12.51 -6.23
N THR A 119 4.35 13.21 -5.89
CA THR A 119 3.76 14.33 -6.63
C THR A 119 3.59 15.62 -5.82
N ASN A 120 4.05 15.70 -4.56
CA ASN A 120 3.88 16.84 -3.65
C ASN A 120 2.42 17.33 -3.47
N LYS A 121 1.44 16.45 -3.73
CA LYS A 121 0.01 16.75 -3.61
C LYS A 121 -0.61 15.86 -2.54
N THR A 122 -1.11 16.48 -1.49
CA THR A 122 -1.95 15.82 -0.50
C THR A 122 -3.27 15.40 -1.12
N ARG A 123 -3.83 14.27 -0.72
CA ARG A 123 -5.20 13.88 -1.10
C ARG A 123 -5.96 13.32 0.09
N ALA A 124 -7.26 13.61 0.12
CA ALA A 124 -8.17 12.98 1.07
C ALA A 124 -8.68 11.67 0.46
N VAL A 125 -8.62 10.59 1.23
CA VAL A 125 -9.20 9.29 0.89
C VAL A 125 -10.38 9.05 1.84
N PRO A 126 -11.60 8.83 1.32
CA PRO A 126 -12.75 8.49 2.13
C PRO A 126 -12.49 7.23 2.97
N LEU A 127 -12.95 7.24 4.21
CA LEU A 127 -12.89 6.14 5.15
C LEU A 127 -14.33 5.67 5.40
N PRO A 128 -14.77 4.50 4.90
CA PRO A 128 -16.11 3.98 5.19
C PRO A 128 -16.38 3.95 6.69
N ALA A 129 -17.61 4.27 7.13
CA ALA A 129 -17.94 4.41 8.55
C ALA A 129 -17.56 3.16 9.38
N VAL A 130 -17.85 1.96 8.87
CA VAL A 130 -17.46 0.69 9.50
C VAL A 130 -15.94 0.59 9.71
N LEU A 131 -15.15 1.08 8.76
CA LEU A 131 -13.69 1.09 8.87
C LEU A 131 -13.21 2.18 9.84
N ALA A 132 -13.90 3.33 9.91
CA ALA A 132 -13.63 4.39 10.87
C ALA A 132 -13.89 3.92 12.32
N ASP A 133 -15.00 3.23 12.56
CA ASP A 133 -15.34 2.67 13.87
C ASP A 133 -14.29 1.64 14.31
N ALA A 134 -13.91 0.72 13.43
CA ALA A 134 -12.87 -0.26 13.72
C ALA A 134 -11.49 0.41 13.95
N LEU A 135 -11.18 1.49 13.22
CA LEU A 135 -9.96 2.26 13.41
C LEU A 135 -9.96 3.04 14.73
N ALA A 136 -11.12 3.48 15.22
CA ALA A 136 -11.27 4.09 16.54
C ALA A 136 -10.99 3.08 17.66
N VAL A 137 -11.52 1.85 17.56
CA VAL A 137 -11.19 0.76 18.49
C VAL A 137 -9.69 0.47 18.48
N HIS A 138 -9.08 0.37 17.29
CA HIS A 138 -7.62 0.21 17.17
C HIS A 138 -6.86 1.38 17.82
N CYS A 139 -7.34 2.62 17.64
CA CYS A 139 -6.76 3.81 18.27
C CYS A 139 -6.77 3.72 19.80
N GLU A 140 -7.89 3.29 20.40
CA GLU A 140 -8.00 3.08 21.84
C GLU A 140 -7.03 2.00 22.35
N THR A 141 -6.89 0.89 21.63
CA THR A 141 -5.91 -0.15 21.96
C THR A 141 -4.48 0.40 21.94
N GLN A 142 -4.12 1.17 20.90
CA GLN A 142 -2.80 1.80 20.80
C GLN A 142 -2.57 2.85 21.91
N ALA A 143 -3.60 3.61 22.28
CA ALA A 143 -3.53 4.62 23.34
C ALA A 143 -3.25 3.99 24.72
N ARG A 144 -3.87 2.84 25.03
CA ARG A 144 -3.59 2.08 26.26
C ARG A 144 -2.12 1.64 26.37
N ARG A 145 -1.42 1.52 25.24
CA ARG A 145 0.01 1.18 25.15
C ARG A 145 0.94 2.40 25.18
N GLY A 146 0.41 3.61 25.32
CA GLY A 146 1.17 4.84 25.21
C GLY A 146 1.59 5.20 23.77
N ALA A 147 1.03 4.50 22.75
CA ALA A 147 1.25 4.78 21.33
C ALA A 147 0.15 5.69 20.74
N PHE A 148 -0.21 6.74 21.49
CA PHE A 148 -1.17 7.72 21.03
C PHE A 148 -0.63 9.14 21.24
N ALA A 149 -0.21 9.72 20.13
CA ALA A 149 0.02 11.14 19.96
C ALA A 149 -0.24 11.46 18.47
N PRO A 150 -0.50 12.73 18.11
CA PRO A 150 -0.82 13.11 16.73
C PRO A 150 0.23 12.63 15.71
N ASP A 151 1.50 12.67 16.07
CA ASP A 151 2.64 12.28 15.23
C ASP A 151 2.93 10.77 15.25
N MET A 152 2.26 9.97 16.08
CA MET A 152 2.46 8.52 16.12
C MET A 152 1.81 7.83 14.93
N TYR A 153 2.40 6.71 14.51
CA TYR A 153 1.90 5.95 13.37
C TYR A 153 0.65 5.16 13.74
N VAL A 154 -0.30 5.09 12.80
CA VAL A 154 -1.51 4.26 12.91
C VAL A 154 -1.15 2.78 12.89
N TRP A 155 -0.13 2.41 12.12
CA TRP A 155 0.34 1.03 11.94
C TRP A 155 1.78 0.90 12.42
N PRO A 156 2.05 0.95 13.74
CA PRO A 156 3.41 0.85 14.23
C PRO A 156 3.94 -0.59 14.14
N THR A 157 5.26 -0.75 14.10
CA THR A 157 5.87 -2.07 14.28
C THR A 157 5.53 -2.61 15.67
N PRO A 158 5.21 -3.90 15.83
CA PRO A 158 4.98 -4.49 17.14
C PRO A 158 6.28 -4.67 17.94
N LEU A 159 7.45 -4.69 17.26
CA LEU A 159 8.75 -4.73 17.92
C LEU A 159 8.95 -3.48 18.77
N VAL A 160 9.46 -3.66 20.00
CA VAL A 160 9.92 -2.55 20.85
C VAL A 160 10.83 -1.67 20.01
N SER A 161 10.44 -0.40 19.86
CA SER A 161 11.14 0.57 19.03
C SER A 161 12.60 0.61 19.48
N VAL A 162 13.51 0.26 18.57
CA VAL A 162 14.95 0.15 18.88
C VAL A 162 15.51 1.50 19.35
N ASN A 163 14.80 2.62 19.11
CA ASN A 163 15.24 3.99 19.40
C ASN A 163 14.10 4.98 19.80
N GLY A 164 12.99 4.54 20.41
CA GLY A 164 11.90 5.47 20.78
C GLY A 164 10.73 4.85 21.55
N PRO A 165 9.67 5.62 21.88
CA PRO A 165 8.46 5.05 22.48
C PRO A 165 7.74 4.12 21.49
N TYR A 166 6.94 3.17 22.01
CA TYR A 166 6.05 2.38 21.18
C TYR A 166 5.12 3.32 20.37
N GLY A 167 4.85 2.99 19.10
CA GLY A 167 4.13 3.88 18.19
C GLY A 167 5.02 4.80 17.32
N SER A 168 6.30 4.99 17.69
CA SER A 168 7.19 5.94 17.01
C SER A 168 7.85 5.39 15.74
N THR A 169 7.72 4.09 15.49
CA THR A 169 8.35 3.41 14.36
C THR A 169 7.26 2.76 13.51
N PRO A 170 7.19 3.05 12.20
CA PRO A 170 6.15 2.50 11.35
C PRO A 170 6.41 1.02 11.08
N MET A 171 5.34 0.25 10.89
CA MET A 171 5.45 -1.08 10.30
C MET A 171 5.84 -0.94 8.83
N HIS A 172 6.90 -1.63 8.43
CA HIS A 172 7.38 -1.61 7.07
C HIS A 172 6.93 -2.86 6.31
N TRP A 173 6.24 -2.68 5.18
CA TRP A 173 5.78 -3.76 4.29
C TRP A 173 6.91 -4.32 3.41
N GLY A 174 8.05 -4.63 4.02
CA GLY A 174 9.23 -5.19 3.39
C GLY A 174 9.33 -6.71 3.55
N ARG A 175 10.56 -7.22 3.42
CA ARG A 175 10.88 -8.65 3.53
C ARG A 175 10.39 -9.26 4.85
N ASP A 176 10.57 -8.57 5.96
CA ASP A 176 10.20 -9.09 7.28
C ASP A 176 8.69 -9.22 7.41
N PHE A 177 7.92 -8.18 7.09
CA PHE A 177 6.47 -8.26 7.04
C PHE A 177 5.99 -9.40 6.12
N TYR A 178 6.63 -9.54 4.96
CA TYR A 178 6.29 -10.60 4.01
C TYR A 178 6.51 -12.01 4.57
N LEU A 179 7.69 -12.27 5.14
CA LEU A 179 8.05 -13.60 5.65
C LEU A 179 7.36 -13.93 6.97
N THR A 180 7.14 -12.93 7.83
CA THR A 180 6.55 -13.12 9.15
C THR A 180 5.04 -13.29 9.07
N TYR A 181 4.34 -12.45 8.30
CA TYR A 181 2.88 -12.39 8.27
C TYR A 181 2.32 -12.75 6.91
N TRP A 182 2.65 -11.98 5.88
CA TRP A 182 1.93 -12.00 4.59
C TRP A 182 1.91 -13.38 3.95
N LYS A 183 3.08 -14.01 3.77
CA LYS A 183 3.21 -15.31 3.10
C LYS A 183 2.39 -16.38 3.83
N LYS A 184 2.40 -16.37 5.17
CA LYS A 184 1.64 -17.32 5.98
C LYS A 184 0.14 -17.09 5.84
N ALA A 185 -0.31 -15.84 5.91
CA ALA A 185 -1.72 -15.51 5.78
C ALA A 185 -2.29 -15.87 4.40
N VAL A 186 -1.53 -15.61 3.32
CA VAL A 186 -1.92 -15.99 1.96
C VAL A 186 -2.10 -17.51 1.85
N GLN A 187 -1.19 -18.29 2.44
CA GLN A 187 -1.29 -19.75 2.47
C GLN A 187 -2.48 -20.24 3.30
N LEU A 188 -2.69 -19.69 4.49
CA LEU A 188 -3.80 -20.03 5.38
C LEU A 188 -5.16 -19.68 4.75
N ALA A 189 -5.24 -18.57 4.03
CA ALA A 189 -6.44 -18.15 3.32
C ALA A 189 -6.70 -18.93 2.01
N GLY A 190 -5.78 -19.81 1.59
CA GLY A 190 -5.89 -20.57 0.35
C GLY A 190 -5.82 -19.69 -0.91
N LEU A 191 -5.12 -18.56 -0.84
CA LEU A 191 -5.01 -17.58 -1.92
C LEU A 191 -3.78 -17.82 -2.81
N PRO A 192 -3.74 -17.26 -4.04
CA PRO A 192 -2.61 -17.44 -4.94
C PRO A 192 -1.29 -16.96 -4.33
N ASN A 193 -0.26 -17.81 -4.36
CA ASN A 193 1.07 -17.49 -3.79
C ASN A 193 1.73 -16.25 -4.42
N LYS A 194 1.29 -15.83 -5.61
CA LYS A 194 1.75 -14.61 -6.29
C LYS A 194 1.14 -13.33 -5.73
N LEU A 195 0.15 -13.41 -4.84
CA LEU A 195 -0.55 -12.26 -4.26
C LEU A 195 0.42 -11.43 -3.41
N ARG A 196 0.62 -10.18 -3.80
CA ARG A 196 1.45 -9.20 -3.08
C ARG A 196 0.58 -8.30 -2.23
N ALA A 197 1.13 -7.75 -1.15
CA ALA A 197 0.43 -6.77 -0.33
C ALA A 197 -0.04 -5.54 -1.11
N HIS A 198 0.74 -5.13 -2.13
CA HIS A 198 0.34 -4.04 -3.02
C HIS A 198 -0.87 -4.39 -3.91
N ASP A 199 -1.15 -5.66 -4.13
CA ASP A 199 -2.29 -6.07 -4.95
C ASP A 199 -3.63 -5.77 -4.25
N LEU A 200 -3.66 -5.51 -2.94
CA LEU A 200 -4.86 -5.00 -2.26
C LEU A 200 -5.33 -3.65 -2.81
N ARG A 201 -4.40 -2.79 -3.25
CA ARG A 201 -4.75 -1.56 -3.97
C ARG A 201 -5.37 -1.87 -5.32
N HIS A 202 -4.88 -2.91 -6.00
CA HIS A 202 -5.44 -3.33 -7.26
C HIS A 202 -6.85 -3.91 -7.08
N THR A 203 -7.06 -4.69 -6.01
CA THR A 203 -8.36 -5.15 -5.55
C THR A 203 -9.32 -4.00 -5.26
N CYS A 204 -8.90 -2.95 -4.54
CA CYS A 204 -9.71 -1.76 -4.29
C CYS A 204 -10.26 -1.16 -5.60
N ALA A 205 -9.37 -0.96 -6.58
CA ALA A 205 -9.76 -0.42 -7.88
C ALA A 205 -10.77 -1.33 -8.59
N ALA A 206 -10.54 -2.64 -8.60
CA ALA A 206 -11.42 -3.61 -9.23
C ALA A 206 -12.81 -3.65 -8.56
N LEU A 207 -12.88 -3.60 -7.23
CA LEU A 207 -14.15 -3.54 -6.48
C LEU A 207 -14.92 -2.24 -6.75
N LEU A 208 -14.22 -1.09 -6.86
CA LEU A 208 -14.86 0.18 -7.22
C LEU A 208 -15.41 0.14 -8.66
N ILE A 209 -14.70 -0.51 -9.59
CA ILE A 209 -15.17 -0.71 -10.97
C ILE A 209 -16.42 -1.60 -10.98
N ALA A 210 -16.39 -2.72 -10.27
CA ALA A 210 -17.54 -3.61 -10.13
C ALA A 210 -18.76 -2.90 -9.49
N ALA A 211 -18.51 -1.93 -8.60
CA ALA A 211 -19.54 -1.06 -8.02
C ALA A 211 -20.00 0.09 -8.94
N ASN A 212 -19.64 0.08 -10.23
CA ASN A 212 -19.96 1.11 -11.22
C ASN A 212 -19.51 2.53 -10.84
N VAL A 213 -18.43 2.66 -10.05
CA VAL A 213 -17.87 3.97 -9.72
C VAL A 213 -17.22 4.57 -10.97
N PRO A 214 -17.50 5.84 -11.32
CA PRO A 214 -16.93 6.46 -12.50
C PRO A 214 -15.39 6.44 -12.48
N ALA A 215 -14.77 6.06 -13.59
CA ALA A 215 -13.33 5.91 -13.71
C ALA A 215 -12.52 7.15 -13.25
N LYS A 216 -13.05 8.36 -13.48
CA LYS A 216 -12.44 9.61 -13.02
C LYS A 216 -12.45 9.75 -11.49
N ALA A 217 -13.51 9.29 -10.83
CA ALA A 217 -13.58 9.25 -9.37
C ALA A 217 -12.59 8.22 -8.81
N ILE A 218 -12.47 7.04 -9.44
CA ILE A 218 -11.47 6.02 -9.07
C ILE A 218 -10.04 6.57 -9.23
N GLN A 219 -9.76 7.27 -10.33
CA GLN A 219 -8.45 7.89 -10.57
C GLN A 219 -8.10 8.89 -9.47
N ALA A 220 -9.06 9.75 -9.08
CA ALA A 220 -8.88 10.72 -8.02
C ALA A 220 -8.67 10.06 -6.65
N HIS A 221 -9.48 9.04 -6.33
CA HIS A 221 -9.39 8.25 -5.09
C HIS A 221 -8.01 7.58 -4.94
N LEU A 222 -7.55 6.91 -6.00
CA LEU A 222 -6.26 6.21 -6.00
C LEU A 222 -5.07 7.17 -6.16
N GLY A 223 -5.26 8.39 -6.65
CA GLY A 223 -4.17 9.34 -6.92
C GLY A 223 -3.26 8.88 -8.06
N HIS A 224 -3.83 8.34 -9.15
CA HIS A 224 -3.09 8.00 -10.37
C HIS A 224 -2.78 9.26 -11.17
N SER A 225 -1.49 9.44 -11.54
CA SER A 225 -1.03 10.58 -12.33
C SER A 225 -1.58 10.61 -13.75
N SER A 226 -2.08 9.48 -14.27
CA SER A 226 -2.70 9.39 -15.58
C SER A 226 -3.86 8.39 -15.59
N PHE A 227 -4.92 8.75 -16.30
CA PHE A 227 -6.07 7.90 -16.61
C PHE A 227 -5.67 6.62 -17.34
N LYS A 228 -4.61 6.70 -18.16
CA LYS A 228 -4.05 5.57 -18.90
C LYS A 228 -3.64 4.43 -17.98
N VAL A 229 -3.13 4.72 -16.77
CA VAL A 229 -2.77 3.67 -15.80
C VAL A 229 -3.99 2.88 -15.35
N THR A 230 -5.13 3.54 -15.13
CA THR A 230 -6.37 2.86 -14.74
C THR A 230 -6.91 2.02 -15.90
N MET A 231 -6.95 2.56 -17.12
CA MET A 231 -7.48 1.81 -18.28
C MET A 231 -6.55 0.69 -18.76
N ASP A 232 -5.23 0.90 -18.76
CA ASP A 232 -4.26 -0.13 -19.15
C ASP A 232 -4.30 -1.33 -18.19
N ILE A 233 -4.67 -1.12 -16.91
CA ILE A 233 -4.69 -2.17 -15.90
C ILE A 233 -6.08 -2.80 -15.76
N TYR A 234 -7.15 -2.02 -15.84
CA TYR A 234 -8.52 -2.49 -15.52
C TYR A 234 -9.52 -2.36 -16.65
N GLY A 235 -9.11 -1.94 -17.85
CA GLY A 235 -10.03 -1.74 -18.98
C GLY A 235 -10.91 -2.97 -19.24
N HIS A 236 -10.32 -4.16 -19.15
CA HIS A 236 -11.02 -5.44 -19.31
C HIS A 236 -12.15 -5.67 -18.28
N LEU A 237 -12.05 -5.09 -17.07
CA LEU A 237 -13.10 -5.23 -16.05
C LEU A 237 -14.34 -4.39 -16.35
N TYR A 238 -14.28 -3.44 -17.28
CA TYR A 238 -15.45 -2.70 -17.75
C TYR A 238 -16.25 -3.48 -18.80
N ASP A 239 -15.62 -4.43 -19.50
CA ASP A 239 -16.26 -5.22 -20.56
C ASP A 239 -16.94 -6.50 -20.01
N GLU A 240 -16.55 -6.97 -18.82
CA GLU A 240 -17.12 -8.14 -18.15
C GLU A 240 -17.78 -7.76 -16.80
N PRO A 241 -19.12 -7.62 -16.74
CA PRO A 241 -19.78 -7.34 -15.47
C PRO A 241 -19.75 -8.56 -14.54
N ALA A 242 -19.01 -8.38 -13.44
CA ALA A 242 -19.23 -8.92 -12.09
C ALA A 242 -19.13 -10.44 -11.87
N THR A 243 -17.93 -10.89 -11.48
CA THR A 243 -17.74 -12.00 -10.52
C THR A 243 -16.76 -11.63 -9.39
N LEU A 244 -16.76 -10.36 -8.95
CA LEU A 244 -15.92 -9.84 -7.86
C LEU A 244 -16.69 -9.56 -6.57
#